data_AF-A0A430E6R3-F1
#
_entry.id   AF-A0A430E6R3-F1
#
_cell.length_a   1.000
_cell.length_b   1.000
_cell.length_c   1.000
_cell.angle_alpha   90.00
_cell.angle_beta   90.00
_cell.angle_gamma   90.00
#
_symmetry.space_group_name_H-M   'P 1'
#
loop_
_entity.id
_entity.type
_entity.pdbx_description
1 polymer ?
#
loop_
_entity_poly.entity_id
_entity_poly.type
_entity_poly.pdbx_seq_one_letter_code
_entity_poly.pdbx_strand_id
1 'polypeptide(L)'
;KAATAERPSINKLHIELLRSLTPADSALLDLLYPRVAERLFHSKEEVNAYTAEANAKADASWRTFSEEERGVSIQNLHRLRCITATPRFFNANGVLTAFYDRDRRIDAALIDPQRFQEMLSSLLTLIYQASGAVPYAEDQSIPIQYQSPFGVGGLMGSIAVPELSHMLTPLGMEFMKAVTMDRSDPK
;
A
#
# COMPACT_ATOMS: atom_id res chain seq x y z
N LYS A 1 26.28 17.76 -17.55
CA LYS A 1 24.90 18.28 -17.38
C LYS A 1 24.53 18.10 -15.93
N ALA A 2 24.44 19.20 -15.18
CA ALA A 2 24.11 19.17 -13.77
C ALA A 2 22.68 18.65 -13.59
N ALA A 3 22.50 17.66 -12.72
CA ALA A 3 21.18 17.26 -12.24
C ALA A 3 20.60 18.45 -11.49
N THR A 4 19.67 19.16 -12.11
CA THR A 4 18.80 20.11 -11.42
C THR A 4 18.02 19.30 -10.40
N ALA A 5 18.45 19.37 -9.15
CA ALA A 5 17.63 19.03 -8.01
C ALA A 5 16.41 19.94 -8.08
N GLU A 6 15.32 19.43 -8.66
CA GLU A 6 14.01 20.05 -8.58
C GLU A 6 13.65 20.11 -7.10
N ARG A 7 13.95 21.26 -6.47
CA ARG A 7 13.38 21.57 -5.16
C ARG A 7 11.87 21.50 -5.35
N PRO A 8 11.16 20.60 -4.65
CA PRO A 8 9.71 20.57 -4.74
C PRO A 8 9.24 21.98 -4.39
N SER A 9 8.49 22.62 -5.30
CA SER A 9 7.97 23.96 -5.04
C SER A 9 6.99 23.83 -3.88
N ILE A 10 7.46 24.13 -2.65
CA ILE A 10 6.64 24.09 -1.44
C ILE A 10 5.58 25.16 -1.59
N ASN A 11 4.46 24.78 -2.20
CA ASN A 11 3.30 25.63 -2.39
C ASN A 11 2.76 26.00 -1.00
N LYS A 12 2.26 27.23 -0.79
CA LYS A 12 1.78 27.73 0.51
C LYS A 12 0.78 26.78 1.19
N LEU A 13 0.01 26.06 0.37
CA LEU A 13 -0.93 25.01 0.75
C LEU A 13 -0.27 23.82 1.48
N HIS A 14 0.98 23.46 1.14
CA HIS A 14 1.76 22.43 1.85
C HIS A 14 2.15 22.86 3.27
N ILE A 15 2.48 24.14 3.47
CA ILE A 15 2.83 24.67 4.80
C ILE A 15 1.59 24.72 5.71
N GLU A 16 0.43 25.05 5.16
CA GLU A 16 -0.84 25.03 5.90
C GLU A 16 -1.26 23.58 6.23
N LEU A 17 -1.09 22.64 5.30
CA LEU A 17 -1.27 21.21 5.56
C LEU A 17 -0.37 20.71 6.69
N LEU A 18 0.91 21.08 6.68
CA LEU A 18 1.89 20.72 7.72
C LEU A 18 1.48 21.18 9.11
N ARG A 19 0.92 22.39 9.21
CA ARG A 19 0.44 22.93 10.49
C ARG A 19 -0.86 22.28 10.96
N SER A 20 -1.61 21.66 10.05
CA SER A 20 -2.90 21.02 10.35
C SER A 20 -2.77 19.56 10.75
N LEU A 21 -1.62 18.94 10.51
CA LEU A 21 -1.41 17.54 10.85
C LEU A 21 -1.32 17.33 12.36
N THR A 22 -2.04 16.32 12.82
CA THR A 22 -1.93 15.82 14.19
C THR A 22 -0.66 14.97 14.36
N PRO A 23 -0.23 14.70 15.61
CA PRO A 23 0.85 13.76 15.89
C PRO A 23 0.57 12.36 15.31
N ALA A 24 -0.68 11.91 15.35
CA ALA A 24 -1.11 10.63 14.77
C ALA A 24 -0.93 10.63 13.25
N ASP A 25 -1.36 11.70 12.56
CA ASP A 25 -1.20 11.84 11.10
C ASP A 25 0.27 11.72 10.70
N SER A 26 1.15 12.39 11.44
CA SER A 26 2.59 12.36 11.20
C SER A 26 3.17 10.97 11.44
N ALA A 27 2.74 10.27 12.50
CA ALA A 27 3.20 8.91 12.80
C ALA A 27 2.80 7.90 11.72
N LEU A 28 1.57 7.97 11.21
CA LEU A 28 1.14 7.09 10.11
C LEU A 28 1.90 7.40 8.82
N LEU A 29 2.05 8.68 8.46
CA LEU A 29 2.81 9.04 7.25
C LEU A 29 4.29 8.62 7.36
N ASP A 30 4.90 8.78 8.53
CA ASP A 30 6.26 8.30 8.81
C ASP A 30 6.34 6.77 8.72
N LEU A 31 5.32 6.03 9.16
CA LEU A 31 5.26 4.57 9.03
C LEU A 31 5.17 4.11 7.56
N LEU A 32 4.38 4.81 6.76
CA LEU A 32 4.19 4.52 5.33
C LEU A 32 5.37 4.96 4.45
N TYR A 33 6.28 5.76 5.00
CA TYR A 33 7.51 6.21 4.35
C TYR A 33 8.72 5.40 4.85
N PRO A 34 9.49 4.72 3.98
CA PRO A 34 9.39 4.65 2.51
C PRO A 34 8.34 3.63 2.01
N ARG A 35 7.89 3.82 0.75
CA ARG A 35 6.85 3.00 0.10
C ARG A 35 7.22 1.51 0.02
N VAL A 36 6.35 0.67 0.57
CA VAL A 36 6.40 -0.80 0.36
C VAL A 36 6.27 -1.16 -1.12
N ALA A 37 5.37 -0.47 -1.85
CA ALA A 37 5.05 -0.79 -3.24
C ALA A 37 6.24 -0.63 -4.21
N GLU A 38 7.27 0.11 -3.82
CA GLU A 38 8.47 0.34 -4.63
C GLU A 38 9.67 -0.51 -4.17
N ARG A 39 9.51 -1.27 -3.08
CA ARG A 39 10.56 -2.13 -2.56
C ARG A 39 10.56 -3.47 -3.30
N LEU A 40 11.71 -3.82 -3.86
CA LEU A 40 11.96 -5.14 -4.41
C LEU A 40 12.46 -6.04 -3.28
N PHE A 41 11.75 -7.14 -3.04
CA PHE A 41 12.18 -8.18 -2.12
C PHE A 41 12.82 -9.33 -2.89
N HIS A 42 13.97 -9.79 -2.39
CA HIS A 42 14.76 -10.84 -3.05
C HIS A 42 14.64 -12.20 -2.34
N SER A 43 14.17 -12.23 -1.10
CA SER A 43 13.94 -13.49 -0.38
C SER A 43 12.81 -13.38 0.65
N LYS A 44 12.34 -14.54 1.13
CA LYS A 44 11.33 -14.63 2.19
C LYS A 44 11.87 -14.11 3.53
N GLU A 45 13.14 -14.33 3.82
CA GLU A 45 13.82 -13.85 5.02
C GLU A 45 13.85 -12.32 5.05
N GLU A 46 14.09 -11.67 3.92
CA GLU A 46 14.04 -10.21 3.80
C GLU A 46 12.64 -9.67 4.13
N VAL A 47 11.59 -10.34 3.66
CA VAL A 47 10.20 -9.95 3.95
C VAL A 47 9.85 -10.15 5.42
N ASN A 48 10.29 -11.26 6.02
CA ASN A 48 10.06 -11.49 7.44
C ASN A 48 10.78 -10.44 8.29
N ALA A 49 12.02 -10.10 7.94
CA ALA A 49 12.78 -9.06 8.62
C ALA A 49 12.09 -7.69 8.48
N TYR A 50 11.67 -7.33 7.26
CA TYR A 50 10.93 -6.09 7.01
C TYR A 50 9.59 -6.04 7.74
N THR A 51 8.85 -7.16 7.77
CA THR A 51 7.57 -7.26 8.49
C THR A 51 7.77 -7.08 9.99
N ALA A 52 8.84 -7.64 10.56
CA ALA A 52 9.19 -7.46 11.96
C ALA A 52 9.60 -6.01 12.26
N GLU A 53 10.43 -5.41 11.42
CA GLU A 53 10.85 -4.01 11.53
C GLU A 53 9.66 -3.04 11.47
N ALA A 54 8.77 -3.24 10.49
CA ALA A 54 7.59 -2.41 10.31
C ALA A 54 6.60 -2.55 11.48
N ASN A 55 6.39 -3.77 12.00
CA ASN A 55 5.58 -3.97 13.20
C ASN A 55 6.20 -3.29 14.42
N ALA A 56 7.51 -3.42 14.64
CA ALA A 56 8.20 -2.76 15.75
C ALA A 56 8.09 -1.23 15.65
N LYS A 57 8.21 -0.66 14.44
CA LYS A 57 8.01 0.77 14.20
C LYS A 57 6.56 1.19 14.45
N ALA A 58 5.58 0.40 14.01
CA ALA A 58 4.17 0.65 14.25
C ALA A 58 3.86 0.63 15.76
N ASP A 59 4.36 -0.37 16.50
CA ASP A 59 4.22 -0.49 17.95
C ASP A 59 4.83 0.71 18.69
N ALA A 60 5.99 1.19 18.23
CA ALA A 60 6.71 2.29 18.87
C ALA A 60 6.11 3.68 18.59
N SER A 61 5.42 3.88 17.47
CA SER A 61 5.03 5.23 17.00
C SER A 61 3.56 5.42 16.71
N TRP A 62 2.87 4.42 16.16
CA TRP A 62 1.50 4.55 15.67
C TRP A 62 0.48 3.89 16.60
N ARG A 63 0.78 2.69 17.10
CA ARG A 63 -0.10 1.92 17.97
C ARG A 63 -0.12 2.43 19.43
N THR A 64 0.68 3.47 19.72
CA THR A 64 0.64 4.23 20.97
C THR A 64 -0.59 5.12 21.08
N PHE A 65 -1.17 5.55 19.95
CA PHE A 65 -2.42 6.30 19.89
C PHE A 65 -3.62 5.37 20.07
N SER A 66 -4.74 5.88 20.57
CA SER A 66 -5.99 5.11 20.71
C SER A 66 -6.56 4.69 19.35
N GLU A 67 -7.38 3.63 19.32
CA GLU A 67 -8.02 3.17 18.08
C GLU A 67 -8.88 4.25 17.41
N GLU A 68 -9.57 5.07 18.20
CA GLU A 68 -10.37 6.20 17.72
C GLU A 68 -9.50 7.27 17.05
N GLU A 69 -8.39 7.66 17.69
CA GLU A 69 -7.44 8.63 17.12
C GLU A 69 -6.81 8.12 15.82
N ARG A 70 -6.44 6.83 15.78
CA ARG A 70 -5.92 6.19 14.57
C ARG A 70 -6.95 6.20 13.44
N GLY A 71 -8.21 5.86 13.75
CA GLY A 71 -9.31 5.91 12.78
C GLY A 71 -9.57 7.31 12.23
N VAL A 72 -9.58 8.34 13.09
CA VAL A 72 -9.73 9.74 12.68
C VAL A 72 -8.56 10.17 11.79
N SER A 73 -7.33 9.80 12.15
CA SER A 73 -6.13 10.13 11.39
C SER A 73 -6.15 9.50 9.99
N ILE A 74 -6.51 8.22 9.86
CA ILE A 74 -6.69 7.55 8.57
C ILE A 74 -7.71 8.32 7.70
N GLN A 75 -8.87 8.68 8.27
CA GLN A 75 -9.88 9.45 7.55
C GLN A 75 -9.38 10.83 7.12
N ASN A 76 -8.66 11.55 7.98
CA ASN A 76 -8.09 12.85 7.67
C ASN A 76 -7.08 12.76 6.54
N LEU A 77 -6.14 11.82 6.60
CA LEU A 77 -5.14 11.64 5.57
C LEU A 77 -5.75 11.19 4.23
N HIS A 78 -6.84 10.43 4.23
CA HIS A 78 -7.61 10.16 3.01
C HIS A 78 -8.29 11.42 2.45
N ARG A 79 -8.93 12.24 3.31
CA ARG A 79 -9.54 13.52 2.89
C ARG A 79 -8.52 14.49 2.30
N LEU A 80 -7.34 14.55 2.89
CA LEU A 80 -6.20 15.33 2.41
C LEU A 80 -5.51 14.70 1.18
N ARG A 81 -5.95 13.51 0.77
CA ARG A 81 -5.40 12.74 -0.35
C ARG A 81 -3.92 12.40 -0.18
N CYS A 82 -3.43 12.33 1.06
CA CYS A 82 -2.06 11.95 1.37
C CYS A 82 -1.86 10.43 1.29
N ILE A 83 -2.90 9.65 1.59
CA ILE A 83 -2.87 8.19 1.55
C ILE A 83 -4.01 7.62 0.72
N THR A 84 -3.81 6.41 0.21
CA THR A 84 -4.81 5.60 -0.50
C THR A 84 -4.64 4.14 -0.12
N ALA A 85 -5.63 3.29 -0.43
CA ALA A 85 -5.51 1.85 -0.21
C ALA A 85 -4.41 1.26 -1.11
N THR A 86 -3.59 0.37 -0.56
CA THR A 86 -2.59 -0.39 -1.30
C THR A 86 -3.31 -1.35 -2.25
N PRO A 87 -3.03 -1.32 -3.57
CA PRO A 87 -3.71 -2.18 -4.51
C PRO A 87 -3.39 -3.65 -4.21
N ARG A 88 -4.43 -4.47 -4.08
CA ARG A 88 -4.29 -5.92 -4.00
C ARG A 88 -4.06 -6.44 -5.42
N PHE A 89 -3.08 -7.33 -5.61
CA PHE A 89 -2.86 -7.97 -6.90
C PHE A 89 -4.07 -8.85 -7.25
N PHE A 90 -4.79 -8.48 -8.31
CA PHE A 90 -5.85 -9.31 -8.88
C PHE A 90 -5.29 -10.07 -10.07
N ASN A 91 -5.21 -11.40 -9.98
CA ASN A 91 -4.85 -12.23 -11.12
C ASN A 91 -6.10 -12.51 -11.97
N ALA A 92 -6.35 -11.68 -12.97
CA ALA A 92 -7.45 -11.85 -13.93
C ALA A 92 -7.36 -13.16 -14.73
N ASN A 93 -6.18 -13.78 -14.84
CA ASN A 93 -6.06 -15.10 -15.45
C ASN A 93 -6.49 -16.22 -14.49
N GLY A 94 -6.55 -15.94 -13.18
CA GLY A 94 -6.97 -16.90 -12.16
C GLY A 94 -8.47 -17.25 -12.20
N VAL A 95 -9.29 -16.41 -12.83
CA VAL A 95 -10.71 -16.68 -13.09
C VAL A 95 -10.94 -17.52 -14.35
N LEU A 96 -9.92 -17.73 -15.17
CA LEU A 96 -10.02 -18.58 -16.35
C LEU A 96 -9.69 -20.03 -15.99
N THR A 97 -10.59 -20.94 -16.35
CA THR A 97 -10.37 -22.38 -16.32
C THR A 97 -10.21 -22.86 -17.76
N ALA A 98 -9.01 -23.33 -18.08
CA ALA A 98 -8.76 -24.00 -19.35
C ALA A 98 -9.46 -25.35 -19.35
N PHE A 99 -10.12 -25.68 -20.46
CA PHE A 99 -10.65 -27.01 -20.70
C PHE A 99 -10.32 -27.44 -22.13
N TYR A 100 -10.15 -28.75 -22.28
CA TYR A 100 -9.93 -29.37 -23.58
C TYR A 100 -11.15 -30.22 -23.92
N ASP A 101 -11.83 -29.87 -25.00
CA ASP A 101 -12.88 -30.69 -25.58
C ASP A 101 -12.22 -31.73 -26.49
N ARG A 102 -12.16 -32.98 -26.02
CA ARG A 102 -11.56 -34.11 -26.76
C ARG A 102 -12.28 -34.43 -28.07
N ASP A 103 -13.61 -34.28 -28.09
CA ASP A 103 -14.43 -34.65 -29.24
C ASP A 103 -14.32 -33.60 -30.35
N ARG A 104 -14.14 -32.33 -29.97
CA ARG A 104 -13.99 -31.21 -30.90
C ARG A 104 -12.53 -30.83 -31.17
N ARG A 105 -11.57 -31.36 -30.40
CA ARG A 105 -10.15 -30.97 -30.38
C ARG A 105 -9.95 -29.47 -30.20
N ILE A 106 -10.74 -28.87 -29.30
CA ILE A 106 -10.67 -27.43 -29.03
C ILE A 106 -10.08 -27.22 -27.64
N ASP A 107 -9.03 -26.43 -27.59
CA ASP A 107 -8.59 -25.76 -26.36
C ASP A 107 -9.41 -24.48 -26.19
N ALA A 108 -10.11 -24.37 -25.07
CA ALA A 108 -10.88 -23.18 -24.74
C ALA A 108 -10.70 -22.80 -23.27
N ALA A 109 -10.98 -21.54 -22.96
CA ALA A 109 -10.99 -21.02 -21.61
C ALA A 109 -12.41 -20.56 -21.27
N LEU A 110 -12.93 -21.01 -20.15
CA LEU A 110 -14.18 -20.51 -19.58
C LEU A 110 -13.89 -19.75 -18.30
N ILE A 111 -14.79 -18.84 -17.96
CA ILE A 111 -14.75 -18.18 -16.67
C ILE A 111 -15.28 -19.16 -15.62
N ASP A 112 -14.50 -19.40 -14.56
CA ASP A 112 -14.97 -20.05 -13.35
C ASP A 112 -15.93 -19.09 -12.62
N PRO A 113 -17.24 -19.39 -12.55
CA PRO A 113 -18.21 -18.47 -11.97
C PRO A 113 -17.94 -18.17 -10.49
N GLN A 114 -17.43 -19.14 -9.73
CA GLN A 114 -17.16 -18.96 -8.30
C GLN A 114 -15.99 -18.01 -8.09
N ARG A 115 -14.87 -18.24 -8.79
CA ARG A 115 -13.71 -17.35 -8.72
C ARG A 115 -14.03 -15.94 -9.23
N PHE A 116 -14.89 -15.84 -10.24
CA PHE A 116 -15.33 -14.55 -10.76
C PHE A 116 -16.19 -13.79 -9.75
N GLN A 117 -17.10 -14.48 -9.06
CA GLN A 117 -17.88 -13.90 -7.98
C GLN A 117 -17.01 -13.45 -6.79
N GLU A 118 -16.03 -14.27 -6.40
CA GLU A 118 -15.04 -13.90 -5.36
C GLU A 118 -14.28 -12.64 -5.75
N MET A 119 -13.79 -12.57 -7.00
CA MET A 119 -13.10 -11.39 -7.52
C MET A 119 -13.98 -10.12 -7.48
N LEU A 120 -15.23 -10.21 -7.96
CA LEU A 120 -16.17 -9.08 -7.90
C LEU A 120 -16.46 -8.64 -6.46
N SER A 121 -16.60 -9.60 -5.54
CA SER A 121 -16.85 -9.30 -4.13
C SER A 121 -15.66 -8.57 -3.51
N SER A 122 -14.43 -9.04 -3.77
CA SER A 122 -13.21 -8.36 -3.32
C SER A 122 -13.08 -6.94 -3.89
N LEU A 123 -13.42 -6.74 -5.18
CA LEU A 123 -13.40 -5.40 -5.79
C LEU A 123 -14.42 -4.47 -5.13
N LEU A 124 -15.63 -4.95 -4.87
CA LEU A 124 -16.67 -4.17 -4.20
C LEU A 124 -16.24 -3.80 -2.77
N THR A 125 -15.67 -4.74 -2.02
CA THR A 125 -15.11 -4.49 -0.68
C THR A 125 -14.04 -3.40 -0.72
N LEU A 126 -13.10 -3.48 -1.67
CA LEU A 126 -12.08 -2.43 -1.82
C LEU A 126 -12.67 -1.06 -2.14
N ILE A 127 -13.73 -0.98 -2.96
CA ILE A 127 -14.41 0.30 -3.25
C ILE A 127 -15.08 0.87 -1.99
N TYR A 128 -15.74 0.03 -1.19
CA TYR A 128 -16.33 0.46 0.07
C TYR A 128 -15.28 0.92 1.08
N GLN A 129 -14.15 0.22 1.15
CA GLN A 129 -13.02 0.62 1.99
C GLN A 129 -12.38 1.92 1.51
N ALA A 130 -12.15 2.06 0.20
CA ALA A 130 -11.57 3.26 -0.40
C ALA A 130 -12.48 4.50 -0.29
N SER A 131 -13.80 4.30 -0.25
CA SER A 131 -14.77 5.37 0.01
C SER A 131 -14.92 5.71 1.50
N GLY A 132 -14.34 4.92 2.41
CA GLY A 132 -14.48 5.07 3.85
C GLY A 132 -15.85 4.65 4.39
N ALA A 133 -16.69 4.01 3.57
CA ALA A 133 -17.99 3.49 3.98
C ALA A 133 -17.87 2.27 4.91
N VAL A 134 -16.77 1.52 4.78
CA VAL A 134 -16.42 0.38 5.63
C VAL A 134 -14.96 0.57 6.07
N PRO A 135 -14.61 0.30 7.34
CA PRO A 135 -13.21 0.32 7.76
C PRO A 135 -12.39 -0.65 6.91
N TYR A 136 -11.15 -0.25 6.63
CA TYR A 136 -10.24 -1.14 5.92
C TYR A 136 -9.96 -2.37 6.80
N ALA A 137 -10.11 -3.57 6.22
CA ALA A 137 -9.85 -4.81 6.93
C ALA A 137 -8.33 -4.96 7.15
N GLU A 138 -7.90 -4.54 8.34
CA GLU A 138 -6.53 -4.54 8.82
C GLU A 138 -5.89 -5.94 8.91
N ASP A 139 -6.70 -6.99 8.92
CA ASP A 139 -6.28 -8.39 9.05
C ASP A 139 -5.75 -9.02 7.74
N GLN A 140 -5.88 -8.33 6.61
CA GLN A 140 -5.47 -8.89 5.33
C GLN A 140 -4.02 -8.57 5.00
N SER A 141 -3.17 -9.60 5.07
CA SER A 141 -1.77 -9.53 4.67
C SER A 141 -1.60 -9.01 3.22
N ILE A 142 -0.69 -8.08 2.98
CA ILE A 142 -0.49 -7.43 1.69
C ILE A 142 0.31 -8.34 0.78
N PRO A 143 -0.24 -8.79 -0.35
CA PRO A 143 0.50 -9.63 -1.28
C PRO A 143 1.63 -8.79 -1.89
N ILE A 144 2.84 -9.36 -1.91
CA ILE A 144 4.02 -8.79 -2.55
C ILE A 144 4.58 -9.78 -3.56
N GLN A 145 5.12 -9.25 -4.64
CA GLN A 145 5.83 -10.05 -5.65
C GLN A 145 7.31 -10.01 -5.35
N TYR A 146 7.94 -11.18 -5.25
CA TYR A 146 9.40 -11.28 -5.23
C TYR A 146 9.94 -11.27 -6.65
N GLN A 147 11.09 -10.61 -6.85
CA GLN A 147 11.89 -10.88 -8.05
C GLN A 147 12.66 -12.18 -7.85
N SER A 148 12.24 -13.24 -8.55
CA SER A 148 13.04 -14.46 -8.61
C SER A 148 14.34 -14.19 -9.37
N PRO A 149 15.51 -14.59 -8.85
CA PRO A 149 16.79 -14.46 -9.56
C PRO A 149 16.83 -15.24 -10.89
N PHE A 150 15.83 -16.09 -11.17
CA PHE A 150 15.73 -16.90 -12.38
C PHE A 150 14.62 -16.45 -13.35
N GLY A 151 14.06 -15.25 -13.17
CA GLY A 151 13.29 -14.54 -14.21
C GLY A 151 11.92 -15.09 -14.59
N VAL A 152 11.50 -16.25 -14.07
CA VAL A 152 10.19 -16.86 -14.39
C VAL A 152 9.52 -17.33 -13.11
N GLY A 153 8.40 -16.69 -12.77
CA GLY A 153 7.61 -16.99 -11.57
C GLY A 153 8.11 -16.24 -10.34
N GLY A 154 7.60 -15.02 -10.15
CA GLY A 154 7.73 -14.36 -8.85
C GLY A 154 7.04 -15.25 -7.80
N LEU A 155 7.78 -15.60 -6.75
CA LEU A 155 7.13 -16.14 -5.56
C LEU A 155 6.13 -15.08 -5.05
N MET A 156 5.04 -15.52 -4.42
CA MET A 156 4.11 -14.61 -3.75
C MET A 156 4.41 -14.62 -2.25
N GLY A 157 4.68 -13.43 -1.73
CA GLY A 157 4.87 -13.18 -0.30
C GLY A 157 3.69 -12.40 0.25
N SER A 158 3.64 -12.29 1.56
CA SER A 158 2.63 -11.48 2.23
C SER A 158 3.23 -10.71 3.39
N ILE A 159 2.97 -9.41 3.48
CA ILE A 159 3.35 -8.58 4.62
C ILE A 159 2.15 -8.50 5.58
N ALA A 160 2.34 -8.94 6.82
CA ALA A 160 1.33 -8.90 7.87
C ALA A 160 1.54 -7.66 8.76
N VAL A 161 1.29 -6.49 8.17
CA VAL A 161 1.28 -5.20 8.87
C VAL A 161 0.03 -4.45 8.42
N PRO A 162 -0.99 -4.34 9.29
CA PRO A 162 -2.27 -3.70 8.96
C PRO A 162 -2.13 -2.34 8.28
N GLU A 163 -1.26 -1.50 8.83
CA GLU A 163 -1.07 -0.11 8.43
C GLU A 163 -0.56 0.03 7.00
N LEU A 164 0.28 -0.92 6.55
CA LEU A 164 0.84 -0.93 5.20
C LEU A 164 -0.22 -1.27 4.12
N SER A 165 -1.44 -1.59 4.55
CA SER A 165 -2.57 -1.69 3.65
C SER A 165 -2.94 -0.34 3.03
N HIS A 166 -2.34 0.74 3.52
CA HIS A 166 -2.43 2.07 2.96
C HIS A 166 -1.06 2.40 2.36
N MET A 167 -1.04 3.21 1.32
CA MET A 167 0.17 3.69 0.69
C MET A 167 0.10 5.20 0.48
N LEU A 168 1.26 5.85 0.50
CA LEU A 168 1.37 7.26 0.19
C LEU A 168 0.96 7.50 -1.27
N THR A 169 0.11 8.50 -1.51
CA THR A 169 -0.16 9.02 -2.87
C THR A 169 1.05 9.82 -3.36
N PRO A 170 1.11 10.24 -4.65
CA PRO A 170 2.15 11.18 -5.10
C PRO A 170 2.21 12.45 -4.24
N LEU A 171 1.04 12.98 -3.85
CA LEU A 171 0.95 14.15 -2.95
C LEU A 171 1.53 13.83 -1.57
N GLY A 172 1.15 12.70 -0.97
CA GLY A 172 1.70 12.27 0.32
C GLY A 172 3.21 12.04 0.27
N MET A 173 3.74 11.58 -0.86
CA MET A 173 5.19 11.41 -1.05
C MET A 173 5.93 12.74 -1.14
N GLU A 174 5.43 13.69 -1.93
CA GLU A 174 6.02 15.03 -2.01
C GLU A 174 5.97 15.74 -0.66
N PHE A 175 4.87 15.55 0.06
CA PHE A 175 4.72 16.01 1.43
C PHE A 175 5.79 15.43 2.35
N MET A 176 5.96 14.11 2.39
CA MET A 176 6.97 13.47 3.24
C MET A 176 8.40 13.83 2.85
N LYS A 177 8.67 14.01 1.55
CA LYS A 177 9.97 14.52 1.08
C LYS A 177 10.23 15.94 1.57
N ALA A 178 9.25 16.83 1.53
CA ALA A 178 9.40 18.19 2.04
C ALA A 178 9.72 18.20 3.54
N VAL A 179 9.02 17.39 4.34
CA VAL A 179 9.25 17.27 5.80
C VAL A 179 10.62 16.68 6.14
N THR A 180 11.03 15.65 5.39
CA THR A 180 12.31 14.98 5.64
C THR A 180 13.50 15.80 5.17
N MET A 181 13.36 16.60 4.10
CA MET A 181 14.38 17.56 3.66
C MET A 181 14.59 18.69 4.70
N ASP A 182 13.51 19.23 5.28
CA ASP A 182 13.58 20.29 6.31
C ASP A 182 14.25 19.81 7.62
N ARG A 183 14.21 18.49 7.90
CA ARG A 183 14.95 17.88 9.03
C ARG A 183 16.44 17.67 8.77
N SER A 184 16.86 17.63 7.50
CA SER A 184 18.25 17.39 7.10
C SER A 184 19.08 18.66 6.91
N ASP A 185 18.47 19.84 6.96
CA ASP A 185 19.14 21.14 7.02
C ASP A 185 19.14 21.67 8.47
N PRO A 186 20.13 21.30 9.31
CA PRO A 186 20.35 22.04 10.53
C PRO A 186 20.86 23.44 10.16
N LYS A 187 20.13 24.48 10.56
CA LYS A 187 20.71 25.82 10.68
C LYS A 187 21.76 25.84 11.78
#